data_AF-X1JF98-F1
#
_entry.id   AF-X1JF98-F1
#
_cell.length_a   1.000
_cell.length_b   1.000
_cell.length_c   1.000
_cell.angle_alpha   90.00
_cell.angle_beta   90.00
_cell.angle_gamma   90.00
#
_symmetry.space_group_name_H-M   'P 1'
#
loop_
_entity.id
_entity.type
_entity.pdbx_description
1 polymer ?
#
loop_
_entity_poly.entity_id
_entity_poly.type
_entity_poly.pdbx_seq_one_letter_code
_entity_poly.pdbx_strand_id
1 'polypeptide(L)'
;MEDNCKTKCMLAGMAFADQIFAIRREKYPAALYPINVRGLIREESLIVPHSELAMHVSAAGKKLMAWAITEDSRYAHIVYEDEDGCCTHTHGLPEEVLAPELIRTTKELLHLKGGE
;
A
#
# COMPACT_ATOMS: atom_id res chain seq x y z
N MET A 1 2.70 -24.10 1.45
CA MET A 1 3.32 -23.62 2.71
C MET A 1 3.77 -22.16 2.60
N GLU A 2 4.17 -21.68 1.41
CA GLU A 2 4.49 -20.26 1.11
C GLU A 2 3.34 -19.27 1.37
N ASP A 3 2.09 -19.65 1.07
CA ASP A 3 0.91 -18.78 1.22
C ASP A 3 0.65 -18.30 2.67
N ASN A 4 1.16 -19.04 3.66
CA ASN A 4 0.94 -18.72 5.06
C ASN A 4 1.83 -17.55 5.53
N CYS A 5 3.07 -17.46 5.04
CA CYS A 5 3.97 -16.35 5.41
C CYS A 5 3.47 -15.03 4.83
N LYS A 6 3.20 -15.04 3.51
CA LYS A 6 2.67 -13.90 2.76
C LYS A 6 1.39 -13.34 3.38
N THR A 7 0.42 -14.22 3.66
CA THR A 7 -0.85 -13.81 4.26
C THR A 7 -0.66 -13.23 5.66
N LYS A 8 0.14 -13.88 6.52
CA LYS A 8 0.38 -13.40 7.90
C LYS A 8 1.07 -12.05 7.94
N CYS A 9 2.12 -11.88 7.14
CA CYS A 9 2.83 -10.60 7.11
C CYS A 9 1.94 -9.49 6.52
N MET A 10 1.17 -9.76 5.46
CA MET A 10 0.25 -8.77 4.90
C MET A 10 -0.80 -8.33 5.93
N LEU A 11 -1.41 -9.28 6.65
CA LEU A 11 -2.36 -8.96 7.71
C LEU A 11 -1.70 -8.17 8.86
N ALA A 12 -0.48 -8.53 9.25
CA ALA A 12 0.26 -7.80 10.29
C ALA A 12 0.59 -6.36 9.86
N GLY A 13 1.06 -6.17 8.62
CA GLY A 13 1.35 -4.84 8.07
C GLY A 13 0.11 -3.97 7.99
N MET A 14 -1.03 -4.52 7.56
CA MET A 14 -2.29 -3.78 7.53
C MET A 14 -2.83 -3.46 8.92
N ALA A 15 -2.77 -4.40 9.87
CA ALA A 15 -3.13 -4.14 11.27
C ALA A 15 -2.26 -3.03 11.90
N PHE A 16 -0.98 -2.96 11.51
CA PHE A 16 -0.09 -1.89 11.94
C PHE A 16 -0.44 -0.55 11.29
N ALA A 17 -0.76 -0.52 9.99
CA ALA A 17 -1.24 0.67 9.31
C ALA A 17 -2.49 1.25 9.99
N ASP A 18 -3.43 0.37 10.37
CA ASP A 18 -4.65 0.72 11.07
C ASP A 18 -4.38 1.40 12.42
N GLN A 19 -3.39 0.90 13.18
CA GLN A 19 -2.96 1.53 14.44
C GLN A 19 -2.37 2.92 14.20
N ILE A 20 -1.54 3.09 13.17
CA ILE A 20 -0.95 4.39 12.82
C ILE A 20 -2.05 5.40 12.46
N PHE A 21 -3.03 4.99 11.67
CA PHE A 21 -4.14 5.86 11.27
C PHE A 21 -5.04 6.22 12.44
N ALA A 22 -5.31 5.28 13.34
CA ALA A 22 -6.04 5.55 14.57
C ALA A 22 -5.32 6.58 15.46
N ILE A 23 -3.99 6.45 15.64
CA ILE A 23 -3.18 7.43 16.39
C ILE A 23 -3.25 8.81 15.72
N ARG A 24 -3.24 8.86 14.39
CA ARG A 24 -3.34 10.09 13.61
C ARG A 24 -4.75 10.66 13.50
N ARG A 25 -5.76 9.96 14.03
CA ARG A 25 -7.20 10.30 13.94
C ARG A 25 -7.69 10.42 12.48
N GLU A 26 -7.09 9.66 11.58
CA GLU A 26 -7.47 9.59 10.18
C GLU A 26 -8.69 8.68 10.02
N LYS A 27 -9.64 9.07 9.16
CA LYS A 27 -10.75 8.18 8.79
C LYS A 27 -10.19 7.02 7.99
N TYR A 28 -10.65 5.82 8.33
CA TYR A 28 -10.13 4.55 7.85
C TYR A 28 -10.28 4.43 6.33
N PRO A 29 -9.20 4.58 5.55
CA PRO A 29 -9.23 4.18 4.16
C PRO A 29 -8.93 2.70 4.15
N ALA A 30 -9.97 1.87 4.07
CA ALA A 30 -9.83 0.42 4.05
C ALA A 30 -8.63 0.00 3.20
N ALA A 31 -7.74 -0.82 3.76
CA ALA A 31 -6.60 -1.39 3.05
C ALA A 31 -7.04 -1.89 1.66
N LEU A 32 -6.33 -1.45 0.63
CA LEU A 32 -6.56 -1.87 -0.73
C LEU A 32 -5.56 -2.97 -1.10
N TYR A 33 -6.07 -3.95 -1.84
CA TYR A 33 -5.31 -5.08 -2.34
C TYR A 33 -5.27 -5.02 -3.86
N PRO A 34 -4.25 -5.61 -4.52
CA PRO A 34 -4.15 -5.63 -5.97
C PRO A 34 -5.42 -6.17 -6.65
N ILE A 35 -6.11 -7.13 -6.02
CA ILE A 35 -7.38 -7.69 -6.52
C ILE A 35 -8.50 -6.65 -6.61
N ASN A 36 -8.49 -5.61 -5.77
CA ASN A 36 -9.52 -4.55 -5.78
C ASN A 36 -9.38 -3.58 -6.96
N VAL A 37 -8.18 -3.47 -7.53
CA VAL A 37 -7.87 -2.54 -8.63
C VAL A 37 -7.55 -3.27 -9.93
N ARG A 38 -7.71 -4.59 -9.95
CA ARG A 38 -7.45 -5.41 -11.13
C ARG A 38 -8.34 -4.94 -12.29
N GLY A 39 -7.71 -4.59 -13.42
CA GLY A 39 -8.40 -4.07 -14.60
C GLY A 39 -8.74 -2.57 -14.54
N LEU A 40 -8.53 -1.91 -13.40
CA LEU A 40 -8.64 -0.45 -13.28
C LEU A 40 -7.31 0.27 -13.50
N ILE A 41 -6.21 -0.43 -13.21
CA ILE A 41 -4.84 0.08 -13.38
C ILE A 41 -3.98 -0.94 -14.12
N ARG A 42 -2.87 -0.45 -14.67
CA ARG A 42 -1.87 -1.29 -15.33
C ARG A 42 -1.00 -2.03 -14.31
N GLU A 43 -0.56 -3.25 -14.64
CA GLU A 43 0.19 -4.10 -13.71
C GLU A 43 1.52 -3.46 -13.26
N GLU A 44 2.16 -2.66 -14.12
CA GLU A 44 3.35 -1.90 -13.78
C GLU A 44 3.12 -0.87 -12.67
N SER A 45 1.87 -0.42 -12.47
CA SER A 45 1.52 0.51 -11.39
C SER A 45 1.43 -0.19 -10.03
N LEU A 46 1.45 -1.53 -10.00
CA LEU A 46 1.51 -2.34 -8.79
C LEU A 46 2.96 -2.64 -8.34
N ILE A 47 3.93 -1.97 -8.95
CA ILE A 47 5.34 -2.04 -8.59
C ILE A 47 5.72 -0.78 -7.81
N VAL A 48 6.48 -0.95 -6.73
CA VAL A 48 6.99 0.18 -5.93
C VAL A 48 7.94 1.02 -6.79
N PRO A 49 7.75 2.36 -6.86
CA PRO A 49 8.57 3.23 -7.69
C PRO A 49 10.03 3.32 -7.20
N HIS A 50 10.93 3.79 -8.06
CA HIS A 50 12.33 4.04 -7.72
C HIS A 50 12.51 5.45 -7.11
N SER A 51 11.94 5.68 -5.94
CA SER A 51 12.20 6.88 -5.14
C SER A 51 13.42 6.71 -4.24
N GLU A 52 13.96 7.81 -3.69
CA GLU A 52 15.07 7.76 -2.72
C GLU A 52 14.72 6.87 -1.51
N LEU A 53 13.54 7.05 -0.94
CA LEU A 53 13.05 6.23 0.17
C LEU A 53 12.94 4.75 -0.23
N ALA A 54 12.29 4.46 -1.36
CA ALA A 54 12.09 3.09 -1.81
C ALA A 54 13.40 2.37 -2.11
N MET A 55 14.41 3.08 -2.63
CA MET A 55 15.76 2.54 -2.79
C MET A 55 16.44 2.31 -1.45
N HIS A 56 16.34 3.26 -0.51
CA HIS A 56 16.95 3.16 0.82
C HIS A 56 16.45 1.94 1.60
N VAL A 57 15.14 1.64 1.51
CA VAL A 57 14.53 0.49 2.20
C VAL A 57 14.46 -0.78 1.33
N SER A 58 15.13 -0.81 0.18
CA SER A 58 15.13 -1.96 -0.76
C SER A 58 13.72 -2.39 -1.25
N ALA A 59 12.77 -1.46 -1.26
CA ALA A 59 11.41 -1.66 -1.74
C ALA A 59 11.27 -1.38 -3.24
N ALA A 60 12.15 -0.56 -3.84
CA ALA A 60 12.06 -0.18 -5.25
C ALA A 60 12.01 -1.40 -6.18
N GLY A 61 11.05 -1.41 -7.11
CA GLY A 61 10.85 -2.52 -8.06
C GLY A 61 10.15 -3.74 -7.49
N LYS A 62 9.84 -3.78 -6.18
CA LYS A 62 9.11 -4.90 -5.56
C LYS A 62 7.61 -4.81 -5.86
N LYS A 63 6.94 -5.96 -5.82
CA LYS A 63 5.50 -6.06 -6.08
C LYS A 63 4.70 -5.69 -4.84
N LEU A 64 3.71 -4.80 -5.00
CA LEU A 64 2.77 -4.45 -3.95
C LEU A 64 1.81 -5.60 -3.66
N MET A 65 1.57 -5.85 -2.38
CA MET A 65 0.65 -6.85 -1.88
C MET A 65 -0.57 -6.21 -1.20
N ALA A 66 -0.38 -5.07 -0.55
CA ALA A 66 -1.44 -4.24 -0.01
C ALA A 66 -0.93 -2.81 0.17
N TRP A 67 -1.83 -1.83 0.18
CA TRP A 67 -1.48 -0.45 0.50
C TRP A 67 -2.66 0.30 1.11
N ALA A 68 -2.34 1.39 1.78
CA ALA A 68 -3.31 2.36 2.28
C ALA A 68 -2.71 3.77 2.21
N ILE A 69 -3.54 4.77 1.93
CA ILE A 69 -3.14 6.18 1.96
C ILE A 69 -4.11 6.96 2.83
N THR A 70 -3.63 7.96 3.56
CA THR A 70 -4.52 8.86 4.32
C THR A 70 -5.44 9.64 3.37
N GLU A 71 -6.62 10.05 3.85
CA GLU A 71 -7.57 10.82 3.03
C GLU A 71 -6.94 12.11 2.49
N ASP A 72 -6.14 12.78 3.33
CA ASP A 72 -5.40 13.98 2.97
C ASP A 72 -4.14 13.74 2.12
N SER A 73 -3.83 12.47 1.84
CA SER A 73 -2.69 12.04 1.01
C SER A 73 -1.31 12.45 1.51
N ARG A 74 -1.16 12.74 2.81
CA ARG A 74 0.16 13.05 3.38
C ARG A 74 0.95 11.81 3.77
N TYR A 75 0.34 10.64 3.77
CA TYR A 75 1.01 9.42 4.20
C TYR A 75 0.46 8.20 3.46
N ALA A 76 1.37 7.29 3.10
CA ALA A 76 1.07 5.99 2.56
C ALA A 76 1.78 4.90 3.35
N HIS A 77 1.10 3.77 3.51
CA HIS A 77 1.65 2.53 4.02
C HIS A 77 1.57 1.47 2.91
N ILE A 78 2.64 0.71 2.71
CA ILE A 78 2.68 -0.35 1.71
C ILE A 78 3.19 -1.65 2.32
N VAL A 79 2.63 -2.77 1.86
CA VAL A 79 3.18 -4.11 2.02
C VAL A 79 3.65 -4.57 0.66
N TYR A 80 4.86 -5.12 0.58
CA TYR A 80 5.46 -5.58 -0.67
C TYR A 80 6.17 -6.91 -0.48
N GLU A 81 6.33 -7.64 -1.58
CA GLU A 81 7.04 -8.92 -1.61
C GLU A 81 8.53 -8.72 -1.32
N ASP A 82 9.04 -9.53 -0.40
CA ASP A 82 10.46 -9.55 -0.02
C ASP A 82 11.26 -10.60 -0.82
N GLU A 83 12.59 -10.54 -0.76
CA GLU A 83 13.51 -11.43 -1.50
C GLU A 83 13.34 -12.91 -1.16
N ASP A 84 12.95 -13.22 0.08
CA ASP A 84 12.66 -14.59 0.52
C ASP A 84 11.28 -15.11 0.06
N GLY A 85 10.57 -14.34 -0.77
CA GLY A 85 9.21 -14.70 -1.21
C GLY A 85 8.18 -14.64 -0.08
N CYS A 86 8.44 -13.92 1.00
CA CYS A 86 7.44 -13.53 1.98
C CYS A 86 6.99 -12.09 1.72
N CYS A 87 6.81 -11.27 2.75
CA CYS A 87 6.60 -9.84 2.58
C CYS A 87 7.23 -9.03 3.71
N THR A 88 7.31 -7.73 3.48
CA THR A 88 7.67 -6.72 4.47
C THR A 88 6.83 -5.47 4.22
N HIS A 89 6.98 -4.44 5.04
CA HIS A 89 6.20 -3.22 4.93
C HIS A 89 7.02 -1.97 5.21
N THR A 90 6.63 -0.87 4.58
CA THR A 90 7.23 0.46 4.82
C THR A 90 6.15 1.53 4.71
N HIS A 91 6.53 2.77 5.03
CA HIS A 91 5.66 3.92 4.91
C HIS A 91 6.43 5.19 4.56
N GLY A 92 5.75 6.15 3.95
CA GLY A 92 6.35 7.40 3.51
C GLY A 92 5.32 8.33 2.89
N LEU A 93 5.78 9.32 2.13
CA LEU A 93 4.87 10.10 1.28
C LEU A 93 4.33 9.19 0.15
N PRO A 94 3.07 9.34 -0.28
CA PRO A 94 2.50 8.47 -1.30
C PRO A 94 3.33 8.37 -2.58
N GLU A 95 3.86 9.48 -3.07
CA GLU A 95 4.71 9.55 -4.27
C GLU A 95 6.05 8.82 -4.13
N GLU A 96 6.50 8.56 -2.90
CA GLU A 96 7.73 7.81 -2.64
C GLU A 96 7.50 6.30 -2.73
N VAL A 97 6.29 5.82 -2.45
CA VAL A 97 6.02 4.38 -2.26
C VAL A 97 4.94 3.82 -3.18
N LEU A 98 4.20 4.67 -3.90
CA LEU A 98 3.13 4.29 -4.81
C LEU A 98 3.28 5.00 -6.16
N ALA A 99 2.89 4.31 -7.24
CA ALA A 99 2.81 4.92 -8.55
C ALA A 99 1.71 6.02 -8.59
N PRO A 100 1.88 7.12 -9.37
CA PRO A 100 0.88 8.18 -9.47
C PRO A 100 -0.52 7.71 -9.86
N GLU A 101 -0.61 6.72 -10.75
CA GLU A 101 -1.87 6.11 -11.18
C GLU A 101 -2.57 5.41 -10.00
N LEU A 102 -1.82 4.66 -9.19
CA LEU A 102 -2.31 3.95 -8.03
C LEU A 102 -2.80 4.91 -6.93
N ILE A 103 -2.09 6.02 -6.71
CA ILE A 103 -2.50 7.09 -5.79
C ILE A 103 -3.85 7.66 -6.23
N ARG A 104 -4.00 8.02 -7.52
CA ARG A 104 -5.24 8.57 -8.06
C ARG A 104 -6.42 7.61 -7.91
N THR A 105 -6.27 6.36 -8.35
CA THR A 105 -7.34 5.35 -8.26
C THR A 105 -7.70 5.06 -6.81
N THR A 106 -6.72 5.01 -5.91
CA THR A 106 -6.98 4.84 -4.47
C THR A 106 -7.85 5.97 -3.94
N LYS A 107 -7.53 7.23 -4.27
CA LYS A 107 -8.36 8.37 -3.87
C LYS A 107 -9.79 8.24 -4.38
N GLU A 108 -9.97 7.94 -5.66
CA GLU A 108 -11.29 7.76 -6.26
C GLU A 108 -12.10 6.69 -5.51
N LEU A 109 -11.49 5.54 -5.20
CA LEU A 109 -12.12 4.47 -4.42
C LEU A 109 -12.48 4.86 -2.99
N LEU A 110 -11.66 5.69 -2.35
CA LEU A 110 -11.90 6.18 -0.99
C LEU A 110 -13.04 7.21 -0.96
N HIS A 111 -13.08 8.13 -1.92
CA HIS A 111 -14.15 9.12 -2.03
C HIS A 111 -15.51 8.47 -2.31
N LEU A 112 -15.54 7.39 -3.11
CA LEU A 112 -16.77 6.62 -3.35
C LEU A 112 -17.32 5.97 -2.07
N LYS A 113 -16.48 5.66 -1.08
CA LYS A 113 -16.91 5.11 0.22
C LYS A 113 -17.30 6.16 1.26
N GLY A 114 -16.88 7.41 1.08
CA GLY A 114 -17.15 8.51 2.02
C GLY A 114 -18.43 9.31 1.74
N GLY A 115 -19.19 8.94 0.71
CA GLY A 115 -20.42 9.61 0.27
C GLY A 115 -21.72 9.08 0.89
N GLU A 116 -21.64 8.28 1.95
CA GLU A 116 -22.80 7.79 2.72
C GLU A 116 -23.03 8.59 4.01
#